data_AF-A0A4R4YNQ5-F1
#
_entry.id   AF-A0A4R4YNQ5-F1
#
_cell.length_a   1.000
_cell.length_b   1.000
_cell.length_c   1.000
_cell.angle_alpha   90.00
_cell.angle_beta   90.00
_cell.angle_gamma   90.00
#
_symmetry.space_group_name_H-M   'P 1'
#
loop_
_entity.id
_entity.type
_entity.pdbx_description
1 polymer ?
#
loop_
_entity_poly.entity_id
_entity_poly.type
_entity_poly.pdbx_seq_one_letter_code
_entity_poly.pdbx_strand_id
1 'polypeptide(L)'
;MLRRHRLGVLALVVTGFYLAALAVAALVAVMAGDLGPLWRLTLFTEADESAPVTWPNVLRLVAAGLPWAWALWQSLRGPLAGPAPEQDRGTRRLRVALYVAAASMLLFPLMPVWPWWMTLLSALPMWAVVLLIQPVWRFGHYDHVLALGVLGFGGLGVADVLVALDERLPDWVPLVCGVAGLLWTVLVLRAQRRDDRWHTATVRYGIAGLVAPFVLVPVGRLVMGELYADVSVVAGALVMIWLARSAHDLAAPRTEPSSPVAEPVAT
;
A
#
# COMPACT_ATOMS: atom_id res chain seq x y z
N MET A 1 10.81 22.78 15.16
CA MET A 1 11.56 22.68 13.90
C MET A 1 10.74 21.89 12.89
N LEU A 2 10.50 22.44 11.68
CA LEU A 2 9.77 21.76 10.62
C LEU A 2 10.55 20.52 10.17
N ARG A 3 9.94 19.33 10.34
CA ARG A 3 10.55 18.06 9.92
C ARG A 3 10.69 18.05 8.41
N ARG A 4 11.93 18.16 7.91
CA ARG A 4 12.22 18.17 6.47
C ARG A 4 12.32 16.73 5.97
N HIS A 5 11.64 16.43 4.87
CA HIS A 5 11.71 15.15 4.17
C HIS A 5 12.78 15.22 3.08
N ARG A 6 13.55 14.13 2.87
CA ARG A 6 14.67 14.13 1.92
C ARG A 6 14.23 14.34 0.47
N LEU A 7 13.07 13.81 0.09
CA LEU A 7 12.54 13.86 -1.28
C LEU A 7 11.21 14.63 -1.35
N GLY A 8 10.95 15.53 -0.40
CA GLY A 8 9.69 16.24 -0.31
C GLY A 8 9.34 17.06 -1.55
N VAL A 9 10.31 17.68 -2.21
CA VAL A 9 10.07 18.47 -3.45
C VAL A 9 9.66 17.56 -4.61
N LEU A 10 10.39 16.46 -4.83
CA LEU A 10 10.06 15.49 -5.88
C LEU A 10 8.65 14.93 -5.67
N ALA A 11 8.33 14.55 -4.43
CA ALA A 11 7.00 14.06 -4.08
C ALA A 11 5.91 15.10 -4.36
N LEU A 12 6.18 16.38 -4.07
CA LEU A 12 5.22 17.46 -4.32
C LEU A 12 4.97 17.64 -5.81
N VAL A 13 6.02 17.59 -6.62
CA VAL A 13 5.91 17.69 -8.09
C VAL A 13 5.11 16.52 -8.66
N VAL A 14 5.43 15.28 -8.29
CA VAL A 14 4.74 14.10 -8.81
C VAL A 14 3.28 14.06 -8.36
N THR A 15 3.00 14.30 -7.08
CA THR A 15 1.62 14.37 -6.57
C THR A 15 0.85 15.54 -7.19
N GLY A 16 1.49 16.69 -7.39
CA GLY A 16 0.90 17.85 -8.05
C GLY A 16 0.52 17.56 -9.49
N PHE A 17 1.39 16.87 -10.25
CA PHE A 17 1.10 16.43 -11.61
C PHE A 17 -0.09 15.47 -11.65
N TYR A 18 -0.14 14.48 -10.74
CA TYR A 18 -1.27 13.56 -10.64
C TYR A 18 -2.59 14.28 -10.32
N LEU A 19 -2.58 15.23 -9.37
CA LEU A 19 -3.76 16.04 -9.04
C LEU A 19 -4.21 16.93 -10.20
N ALA A 20 -3.27 17.49 -10.97
CA ALA A 20 -3.59 18.24 -12.18
C ALA A 20 -4.23 17.35 -13.24
N ALA A 21 -3.68 16.16 -13.48
CA ALA A 21 -4.27 15.17 -14.38
C ALA A 21 -5.69 14.77 -13.94
N LEU A 22 -5.90 14.59 -12.63
CA LEU A 22 -7.22 14.29 -12.05
C LEU A 22 -8.23 15.41 -12.30
N ALA A 23 -7.83 16.67 -12.10
CA ALA A 23 -8.67 17.83 -12.36
C ALA A 23 -9.01 17.99 -13.85
N VAL A 24 -8.03 17.79 -14.74
CA VAL A 24 -8.23 17.83 -16.19
C VAL A 24 -9.19 16.70 -16.63
N ALA A 25 -8.99 15.48 -16.14
CA ALA A 25 -9.87 14.35 -16.47
C ALA A 25 -11.31 14.58 -15.98
N ALA A 26 -11.50 15.18 -14.80
CA ALA A 26 -12.81 15.56 -14.30
C ALA A 26 -13.47 16.65 -15.17
N LEU A 27 -12.70 17.64 -15.63
CA LEU A 27 -13.20 18.66 -16.55
C LEU A 27 -13.60 18.05 -17.90
N VAL A 28 -12.80 17.13 -18.45
CA VAL A 28 -13.13 16.40 -19.68
C VAL A 28 -14.43 15.61 -19.50
N ALA A 29 -14.61 14.93 -18.37
CA ALA A 29 -15.86 14.23 -18.09
C ALA A 29 -17.08 15.16 -18.10
N VAL A 30 -16.98 16.34 -17.48
CA VAL A 30 -18.09 17.30 -17.43
C VAL A 30 -18.35 17.95 -18.79
N MET A 31 -17.31 18.32 -19.52
CA MET A 31 -17.42 19.11 -20.76
C MET A 31 -17.68 18.26 -22.00
N ALA A 32 -17.01 17.11 -22.11
CA ALA A 32 -17.07 16.22 -23.26
C ALA A 32 -18.05 15.05 -23.06
N GLY A 33 -18.54 14.84 -21.84
CA GLY A 33 -19.39 13.69 -21.53
C GLY A 33 -18.63 12.36 -21.54
N ASP A 34 -17.32 12.37 -21.29
CA ASP A 34 -16.46 11.18 -21.33
C ASP A 34 -15.81 10.89 -19.96
N LEU A 35 -16.30 9.85 -19.27
CA LEU A 35 -15.74 9.40 -17.99
C LEU A 35 -14.45 8.59 -18.15
N GLY A 36 -14.12 8.13 -19.36
CA GLY A 36 -13.02 7.23 -19.66
C GLY A 36 -11.69 7.64 -19.03
N PRO A 37 -11.19 8.86 -19.29
CA PRO A 37 -9.93 9.33 -18.73
C PRO A 37 -9.93 9.38 -17.20
N LEU A 38 -11.03 9.86 -16.60
CA LEU A 38 -11.14 9.98 -15.14
C LEU A 38 -11.19 8.59 -14.49
N TRP A 39 -11.99 7.69 -15.07
CA TRP A 39 -12.15 6.32 -14.62
C TRP A 39 -10.81 5.56 -14.64
N ARG A 40 -10.09 5.60 -15.77
CA ARG A 40 -8.78 4.96 -15.90
C ARG A 40 -7.78 5.53 -14.89
N LEU A 41 -7.78 6.84 -14.67
CA LEU A 41 -6.84 7.48 -13.75
C LEU A 41 -7.13 7.15 -12.28
N THR A 42 -8.37 6.85 -11.90
CA THR A 42 -8.77 6.67 -10.50
C THR A 42 -8.94 5.20 -10.11
N LEU A 43 -9.43 4.38 -11.03
CA LEU A 43 -9.75 2.96 -10.79
C LEU A 43 -8.77 2.00 -11.46
N PHE A 44 -7.94 2.51 -12.39
CA PHE A 44 -6.94 1.71 -13.14
C PHE A 44 -7.55 0.55 -13.92
N THR A 45 -8.78 0.74 -14.38
CA THR A 45 -9.50 -0.20 -15.23
C THR A 45 -10.09 0.55 -16.41
N GLU A 46 -10.45 -0.20 -17.45
CA GLU A 46 -11.25 0.34 -18.54
C GLU A 46 -12.60 0.84 -18.01
N ALA A 47 -13.08 1.93 -18.60
CA ALA A 47 -14.36 2.50 -18.20
C ALA A 47 -15.49 1.58 -18.62
N ASP A 48 -16.46 1.42 -17.73
CA ASP A 48 -17.73 0.78 -18.06
C ASP A 48 -18.49 1.67 -19.04
N GLU A 49 -18.67 1.20 -20.27
CA GLU A 49 -19.39 1.92 -21.33
C GLU A 49 -20.85 2.23 -20.96
N SER A 50 -21.41 1.50 -19.99
CA SER A 50 -22.77 1.71 -19.50
C SER A 50 -22.87 2.76 -18.37
N ALA A 51 -21.74 3.24 -17.83
CA ALA A 51 -21.74 4.18 -16.72
C ALA A 51 -22.18 5.58 -17.18
N PRO A 52 -23.28 6.14 -16.62
CA PRO A 52 -23.78 7.44 -17.06
C PRO A 52 -22.88 8.58 -16.57
N VAL A 53 -22.64 9.56 -17.45
CA VAL A 53 -21.87 10.76 -17.10
C VAL A 53 -22.73 11.71 -16.29
N THR A 54 -22.63 11.58 -14.97
CA THR A 54 -23.40 12.36 -14.01
C THR A 54 -22.46 13.04 -13.02
N TRP A 55 -22.85 14.21 -12.51
CA TRP A 55 -22.08 14.92 -11.49
C TRP A 55 -21.71 14.04 -10.27
N PRO A 56 -22.61 13.20 -9.72
CA PRO A 56 -22.26 12.24 -8.68
C PRO A 56 -21.15 11.26 -9.06
N ASN A 57 -21.15 10.73 -10.29
CA ASN A 57 -20.11 9.79 -10.73
C ASN A 57 -18.75 10.48 -10.89
N VAL A 58 -18.72 11.70 -11.42
CA VAL A 58 -17.49 12.51 -11.48
C VAL A 58 -16.92 12.75 -10.08
N LEU A 59 -17.76 13.17 -9.11
CA LEU A 59 -17.32 13.39 -7.73
C LEU A 59 -16.79 12.12 -7.06
N ARG A 60 -17.45 10.98 -7.30
CA ARG A 60 -17.02 9.67 -6.77
C ARG A 60 -15.64 9.28 -7.28
N LEU A 61 -15.42 9.36 -8.60
CA LEU A 61 -14.12 9.02 -9.18
C LEU A 61 -13.02 9.96 -8.70
N VAL A 62 -13.30 11.28 -8.63
CA VAL A 62 -12.36 12.24 -8.03
C VAL A 62 -12.03 11.83 -6.60
N ALA A 63 -13.04 11.49 -5.78
CA ALA A 63 -12.82 11.03 -4.41
C ALA A 63 -12.01 9.73 -4.34
N ALA A 64 -12.19 8.79 -5.27
CA ALA A 64 -11.40 7.56 -5.38
C ALA A 64 -9.92 7.85 -5.76
N GLY A 65 -9.68 8.89 -6.55
CA GLY A 65 -8.33 9.33 -6.94
C GLY A 65 -7.53 10.01 -5.82
N LEU A 66 -8.19 10.68 -4.86
CA LEU A 66 -7.51 11.40 -3.78
C LEU A 66 -6.65 10.51 -2.87
N PRO A 67 -7.10 9.32 -2.44
CA PRO A 67 -6.26 8.34 -1.75
C PRO A 67 -4.95 8.02 -2.48
N TRP A 68 -4.97 7.92 -3.80
CA TRP A 68 -3.76 7.70 -4.60
C TRP A 68 -2.84 8.92 -4.63
N ALA A 69 -3.39 10.13 -4.76
CA ALA A 69 -2.60 11.35 -4.62
C ALA A 69 -1.88 11.39 -3.26
N TRP A 70 -2.61 11.06 -2.20
CA TRP A 70 -2.05 10.96 -0.85
C TRP A 70 -1.01 9.86 -0.73
N ALA A 71 -1.25 8.71 -1.34
CA ALA A 71 -0.34 7.59 -1.31
C ALA A 71 0.97 7.86 -2.06
N LEU A 72 0.90 8.54 -3.22
CA LEU A 72 2.07 9.04 -3.94
C LEU A 72 2.88 10.00 -3.07
N TRP A 73 2.24 10.97 -2.43
CA TRP A 73 2.91 11.92 -1.55
C TRP A 73 3.61 11.22 -0.38
N GLN A 74 2.89 10.33 0.31
CA GLN A 74 3.39 9.60 1.46
C GLN A 74 4.57 8.68 1.11
N SER A 75 4.53 8.07 -0.08
CA SER A 75 5.53 7.11 -0.54
C SER A 75 6.77 7.78 -1.13
N LEU A 76 6.60 8.87 -1.88
CA LEU A 76 7.71 9.54 -2.57
C LEU A 76 8.47 10.54 -1.71
N ARG A 77 7.86 11.10 -0.65
CA ARG A 77 8.54 12.11 0.19
C ARG A 77 9.80 11.60 0.86
N GLY A 78 9.96 10.27 0.96
CA GLY A 78 11.13 9.65 1.54
C GLY A 78 11.18 9.73 3.07
N PRO A 79 12.22 9.14 3.68
CA PRO A 79 12.43 9.20 5.12
C PRO A 79 12.74 10.64 5.58
N LEU A 80 12.65 10.84 6.90
CA LEU A 80 13.02 12.10 7.53
C LEU A 80 14.50 12.42 7.25
N ALA A 81 14.80 13.71 7.05
CA ALA A 81 16.17 14.18 6.93
C ALA A 81 16.92 14.01 8.27
N GLY A 82 18.20 13.66 8.17
CA GLY A 82 19.06 13.35 9.31
C GLY A 82 20.06 12.24 8.98
N PRO A 83 21.04 11.96 9.86
CA PRO A 83 22.01 10.89 9.65
C PRO A 83 21.30 9.54 9.54
N ALA A 84 21.69 8.73 8.54
CA ALA A 84 21.09 7.41 8.38
C ALA A 84 21.49 6.52 9.56
N PRO A 85 20.55 5.73 10.12
CA PRO A 85 20.91 4.77 11.16
C PRO A 85 21.88 3.74 10.58
N GLU A 86 22.78 3.21 11.41
CA GLU A 86 23.55 2.04 11.04
C GLU A 86 22.59 0.84 10.90
N GLN A 87 22.58 0.24 9.71
CA GLN A 87 21.66 -0.83 9.35
C GLN A 87 22.43 -2.10 9.06
N ASP A 88 21.99 -3.20 9.65
CA ASP A 88 22.43 -4.53 9.25
C ASP A 88 21.95 -4.86 7.82
N ARG A 89 22.62 -5.83 7.19
CA ARG A 89 22.31 -6.25 5.82
C ARG A 89 20.86 -6.74 5.68
N GLY A 90 20.29 -7.38 6.71
CA GLY A 90 18.92 -7.88 6.71
C GLY A 90 17.90 -6.74 6.64
N THR A 91 18.02 -5.75 7.54
CA THR A 91 17.18 -4.55 7.52
C THR A 91 17.28 -3.79 6.19
N ARG A 92 18.49 -3.67 5.62
CA ARG A 92 18.65 -3.02 4.31
C ARG A 92 17.91 -3.75 3.20
N ARG A 93 17.98 -5.09 3.16
CA ARG A 93 17.27 -5.92 2.18
C ARG A 93 15.75 -5.80 2.33
N LEU A 94 15.24 -5.90 3.57
CA LEU A 94 13.81 -5.73 3.83
C LEU A 94 13.32 -4.35 3.39
N ARG A 95 14.09 -3.29 3.70
CA ARG A 95 13.75 -1.93 3.25
C ARG A 95 13.62 -1.84 1.73
N VAL A 96 14.56 -2.42 0.98
CA VAL A 96 14.49 -2.45 -0.48
C VAL A 96 13.25 -3.22 -0.95
N ALA A 97 12.99 -4.40 -0.37
CA ALA A 97 11.81 -5.18 -0.72
C ALA A 97 10.50 -4.42 -0.47
N LEU A 98 10.38 -3.68 0.64
CA LEU A 98 9.23 -2.84 0.94
C LEU A 98 9.04 -1.71 -0.07
N TYR A 99 10.11 -1.03 -0.48
CA TYR A 99 10.02 -0.02 -1.55
C TYR A 99 9.63 -0.63 -2.89
N VAL A 100 10.23 -1.77 -3.26
CA VAL A 100 9.91 -2.46 -4.53
C VAL A 100 8.47 -2.93 -4.52
N ALA A 101 7.97 -3.46 -3.40
CA ALA A 101 6.58 -3.85 -3.25
C ALA A 101 5.64 -2.65 -3.37
N ALA A 102 5.92 -1.53 -2.69
CA ALA A 102 5.15 -0.31 -2.86
C ALA A 102 5.16 0.21 -4.31
N ALA A 103 6.33 0.21 -4.96
CA ALA A 103 6.48 0.66 -6.34
C ALA A 103 5.76 -0.27 -7.35
N SER A 104 5.73 -1.58 -7.10
CA SER A 104 5.01 -2.53 -7.95
C SER A 104 3.51 -2.25 -8.02
N MET A 105 2.92 -1.64 -6.97
CA MET A 105 1.52 -1.22 -6.99
C MET A 105 1.25 -0.07 -7.97
N LEU A 106 2.30 0.66 -8.41
CA LEU A 106 2.17 1.68 -9.45
C LEU A 106 2.15 1.08 -10.86
N LEU A 107 2.31 -0.24 -11.01
CA LEU A 107 2.14 -0.90 -12.31
C LEU A 107 0.67 -1.00 -12.71
N PHE A 108 -0.24 -1.11 -11.73
CA PHE A 108 -1.70 -1.14 -11.94
C PHE A 108 -2.21 -0.02 -12.87
N PRO A 109 -1.91 1.26 -12.61
CA PRO A 109 -2.31 2.36 -13.50
C PRO A 109 -1.74 2.32 -14.93
N LEU A 110 -0.60 1.65 -15.14
CA LEU A 110 0.17 1.80 -16.37
C LEU A 110 -0.28 0.85 -17.47
N MET A 111 -0.99 -0.22 -17.14
CA MET A 111 -1.31 -1.32 -18.06
C MET A 111 -2.83 -1.55 -18.11
N PRO A 112 -3.52 -1.08 -19.18
CA PRO A 112 -4.96 -1.29 -19.33
C PRO A 112 -5.34 -2.76 -19.55
N VAL A 113 -4.44 -3.54 -20.17
CA VAL A 113 -4.55 -5.00 -20.31
C VAL A 113 -3.49 -5.62 -19.43
N TRP A 114 -3.90 -6.41 -18.44
CA TRP A 114 -3.01 -7.05 -17.47
C TRP A 114 -2.51 -8.39 -18.02
N PRO A 115 -1.27 -8.49 -18.53
CA PRO A 115 -0.73 -9.77 -18.97
C PRO A 115 -0.51 -10.68 -17.75
N TRP A 116 -0.67 -11.99 -17.92
CA TRP A 116 -0.53 -12.95 -16.82
C TRP A 116 0.80 -12.83 -16.05
N TRP A 117 1.90 -12.45 -16.71
CA TRP A 117 3.20 -12.29 -16.06
C TRP A 117 3.30 -11.05 -15.17
N MET A 118 2.42 -10.05 -15.33
CA MET A 118 2.36 -8.89 -14.43
C MET A 118 1.91 -9.31 -13.03
N THR A 119 1.10 -10.37 -12.90
CA THR A 119 0.77 -11.00 -11.63
C THR A 119 2.02 -11.46 -10.88
N LEU A 120 3.02 -12.01 -11.59
CA LEU A 120 4.28 -12.37 -10.95
C LEU A 120 5.02 -11.13 -10.45
N LEU A 121 5.02 -10.05 -11.24
CA LEU A 121 5.69 -8.80 -10.84
C LEU A 121 5.03 -8.10 -9.64
N SER A 122 3.73 -8.28 -9.42
CA SER A 122 3.05 -7.76 -8.21
C SER A 122 3.22 -8.71 -7.01
N ALA A 123 3.23 -10.03 -7.22
CA ALA A 123 3.34 -11.02 -6.15
C ALA A 123 4.78 -11.18 -5.61
N LEU A 124 5.78 -11.23 -6.49
CA LEU A 124 7.18 -11.49 -6.11
C LEU A 124 7.74 -10.48 -5.09
N PRO A 125 7.51 -9.16 -5.21
CA PRO A 125 7.97 -8.20 -4.21
C PRO A 125 7.37 -8.44 -2.83
N MET A 126 6.08 -8.74 -2.75
CA MET A 126 5.41 -9.00 -1.47
C MET A 126 5.88 -10.33 -0.87
N TRP A 127 6.12 -11.34 -1.71
CA TRP A 127 6.73 -12.58 -1.26
C TRP A 127 8.16 -12.36 -0.74
N ALA A 128 8.96 -11.51 -1.39
CA ALA A 128 10.26 -11.10 -0.88
C ALA A 128 10.16 -10.38 0.47
N VAL A 129 9.14 -9.52 0.68
CA VAL A 129 8.86 -8.91 2.00
C VAL A 129 8.59 -9.98 3.04
N VAL A 130 7.77 -10.99 2.75
CA VAL A 130 7.48 -12.12 3.66
C VAL A 130 8.77 -12.83 4.08
N LEU A 131 9.64 -13.17 3.13
CA LEU A 131 10.89 -13.89 3.41
C LEU A 131 11.88 -13.03 4.21
N LEU A 132 12.00 -11.75 3.86
CA LEU A 132 12.99 -10.84 4.43
C LEU A 132 12.55 -10.20 5.76
N ILE A 133 11.31 -10.44 6.21
CA ILE A 133 10.85 -9.94 7.50
C ILE A 133 11.48 -10.70 8.67
N GLN A 134 11.96 -11.93 8.43
CA GLN A 134 12.61 -12.78 9.42
C GLN A 134 13.75 -12.09 10.19
N PRO A 135 14.84 -11.64 9.54
CA PRO A 135 16.02 -11.15 10.26
C PRO A 135 15.71 -9.93 11.14
N VAL A 136 14.62 -9.21 10.84
CA VAL A 136 14.24 -8.00 11.54
C VAL A 136 13.46 -8.32 12.81
N TRP A 137 12.81 -9.48 12.92
CA TRP A 137 11.93 -9.81 14.04
C TRP A 137 12.32 -11.07 14.80
N ARG A 138 12.58 -10.90 16.10
CA ARG A 138 12.85 -11.99 17.04
C ARG A 138 11.53 -12.45 17.70
N PHE A 139 10.70 -13.18 16.97
CA PHE A 139 9.49 -13.83 17.55
C PHE A 139 9.76 -15.28 17.95
N GLY A 140 9.15 -15.73 19.04
CA GLY A 140 9.15 -17.16 19.42
C GLY A 140 8.29 -18.05 18.52
N HIS A 141 7.46 -17.49 17.63
CA HIS A 141 6.56 -18.23 16.73
C HIS A 141 6.82 -17.89 15.25
N TYR A 142 8.09 -17.70 14.89
CA TYR A 142 8.50 -17.27 13.56
C TYR A 142 7.99 -18.17 12.43
N ASP A 143 8.09 -19.49 12.58
CA ASP A 143 7.74 -20.45 11.53
C ASP A 143 6.27 -20.33 11.11
N HIS A 144 5.38 -20.02 12.06
CA HIS A 144 3.96 -19.83 11.80
C HIS A 144 3.71 -18.54 10.99
N VAL A 145 4.40 -17.45 11.34
CA VAL A 145 4.31 -16.20 10.59
C VAL A 145 4.84 -16.42 9.18
N LEU A 146 6.00 -17.06 9.01
CA LEU A 146 6.53 -17.36 7.68
C LEU A 146 5.57 -18.22 6.87
N ALA A 147 5.07 -19.31 7.44
CA ALA A 147 4.14 -20.22 6.78
C ALA A 147 2.86 -19.51 6.33
N LEU A 148 2.26 -18.67 7.18
CA LEU A 148 1.09 -17.86 6.82
C LEU A 148 1.38 -16.87 5.70
N GLY A 149 2.55 -16.23 5.70
CA GLY A 149 2.93 -15.29 4.66
C GLY A 149 3.21 -15.97 3.32
N VAL A 150 3.89 -17.13 3.34
CA VAL A 150 4.16 -17.93 2.13
C VAL A 150 2.87 -18.49 1.56
N LEU A 151 2.01 -19.08 2.40
CA LEU A 151 0.70 -19.56 1.98
C LEU A 151 -0.19 -18.41 1.48
N GLY A 152 -0.13 -17.24 2.13
CA GLY A 152 -0.91 -16.08 1.76
C GLY A 152 -0.48 -15.48 0.43
N PHE A 153 0.68 -14.84 0.40
CA PHE A 153 1.13 -14.08 -0.77
C PHE A 153 1.76 -14.97 -1.85
N GLY A 154 2.47 -16.03 -1.46
CA GLY A 154 2.99 -17.02 -2.41
C GLY A 154 1.88 -17.88 -3.00
N GLY A 155 0.95 -18.35 -2.16
CA GLY A 155 -0.20 -19.12 -2.61
C GLY A 155 -1.15 -18.33 -3.52
N LEU A 156 -1.46 -17.07 -3.18
CA LEU A 156 -2.24 -16.19 -4.07
C LEU A 156 -1.52 -15.97 -5.41
N GLY A 157 -0.22 -15.67 -5.40
CA GLY A 157 0.54 -15.47 -6.63
C GLY A 157 0.55 -16.72 -7.54
N VAL A 158 0.69 -17.91 -6.96
CA VAL A 158 0.59 -19.18 -7.71
C VAL A 158 -0.84 -19.38 -8.24
N ALA A 159 -1.85 -19.12 -7.41
CA ALA A 159 -3.25 -19.27 -7.80
C ALA A 159 -3.61 -18.38 -8.98
N ASP A 160 -3.22 -17.11 -8.93
CA ASP A 160 -3.47 -16.14 -10.00
C ASP A 160 -2.77 -16.53 -11.31
N VAL A 161 -1.54 -17.09 -11.23
CA VAL A 161 -0.83 -17.60 -12.42
C VAL A 161 -1.55 -18.79 -13.04
N LEU A 162 -2.00 -19.74 -12.21
CA LEU A 162 -2.73 -20.91 -12.70
C LEU A 162 -4.05 -20.50 -13.36
N VAL A 163 -4.81 -19.60 -12.74
CA VAL A 163 -6.04 -19.05 -13.33
C VAL A 163 -5.75 -18.37 -14.67
N ALA A 164 -4.65 -17.61 -14.77
CA ALA A 164 -4.27 -16.95 -16.00
C ALA A 164 -3.77 -17.91 -17.10
N LEU A 165 -3.47 -19.16 -16.76
CA LEU A 165 -3.16 -20.25 -17.68
C LEU A 165 -4.39 -21.15 -17.93
N ASP A 166 -5.60 -20.66 -17.64
CA ASP A 166 -6.88 -21.36 -17.78
C ASP A 166 -7.04 -22.62 -16.90
N GLU A 167 -6.23 -22.76 -15.86
CA GLU A 167 -6.36 -23.86 -14.90
C GLU A 167 -7.47 -23.60 -13.87
N ARG A 168 -8.31 -24.61 -13.65
CA ARG A 168 -9.39 -24.51 -12.66
C ARG A 168 -8.88 -24.87 -11.27
N LEU A 169 -8.90 -23.88 -10.39
CA LEU A 169 -8.66 -24.09 -8.97
C LEU A 169 -9.99 -24.30 -8.22
N PRO A 170 -9.99 -25.12 -7.16
CA PRO A 170 -11.11 -25.15 -6.24
C PRO A 170 -11.34 -23.78 -5.60
N ASP A 171 -12.60 -23.36 -5.47
CA ASP A 171 -13.00 -22.05 -4.93
C ASP A 171 -12.46 -21.77 -3.52
N TRP A 172 -12.16 -22.81 -2.74
CA TRP A 172 -11.61 -22.69 -1.40
C TRP A 172 -10.13 -22.28 -1.37
N VAL A 173 -9.37 -22.49 -2.46
CA VAL A 173 -7.93 -22.21 -2.50
C VAL A 173 -7.64 -20.71 -2.35
N PRO A 174 -8.23 -19.80 -3.15
CA PRO A 174 -8.06 -18.37 -2.97
C PRO A 174 -8.52 -17.89 -1.59
N LEU A 175 -9.59 -18.49 -1.05
CA LEU A 175 -10.10 -18.16 0.28
C LEU A 175 -9.07 -18.48 1.36
N VAL A 176 -8.49 -19.69 1.34
CA VAL A 176 -7.46 -20.10 2.31
C VAL A 176 -6.22 -19.21 2.21
N CYS A 177 -5.75 -18.91 1.00
CA CYS A 177 -4.60 -18.04 0.80
C CYS A 177 -4.92 -16.60 1.28
N GLY A 178 -6.10 -16.07 0.96
CA GLY A 178 -6.56 -14.77 1.45
C GLY A 178 -6.59 -14.69 2.98
N VAL A 179 -7.16 -15.70 3.64
CA VAL A 179 -7.19 -15.78 5.12
C VAL A 179 -5.79 -15.87 5.70
N ALA A 180 -4.90 -16.67 5.12
CA ALA A 180 -3.50 -16.76 5.54
C ALA A 180 -2.77 -15.41 5.42
N GLY A 181 -2.97 -14.69 4.31
CA GLY A 181 -2.43 -13.35 4.09
C GLY A 181 -2.97 -12.31 5.08
N LEU A 182 -4.25 -12.38 5.44
CA LEU A 182 -4.86 -11.53 6.47
C LEU A 182 -4.24 -11.80 7.85
N LEU A 183 -4.15 -13.07 8.25
CA LEU A 183 -3.54 -13.47 9.52
C LEU A 183 -2.08 -13.05 9.59
N TRP A 184 -1.32 -13.24 8.51
CA TRP A 184 0.04 -12.74 8.39
C TRP A 184 0.10 -11.23 8.63
N THR A 185 -0.73 -10.45 7.93
CA THR A 185 -0.77 -9.00 8.05
C THR A 185 -1.10 -8.55 9.48
N VAL A 186 -2.04 -9.21 10.15
CA VAL A 186 -2.37 -8.93 11.57
C VAL A 186 -1.17 -9.17 12.48
N LEU A 187 -0.46 -10.28 12.31
CA LEU A 187 0.71 -10.62 13.12
C LEU A 187 1.86 -9.62 12.90
N VAL A 188 2.07 -9.22 11.64
CA VAL A 188 3.02 -8.19 11.19
C VAL A 188 2.69 -6.83 11.79
N LEU A 189 1.42 -6.41 11.80
CA LEU A 189 1.02 -5.13 12.41
C LEU A 189 1.15 -5.16 13.94
N ARG A 190 0.82 -6.29 14.57
CA ARG A 190 1.03 -6.51 16.01
C ARG A 190 2.51 -6.47 16.38
N ALA A 191 3.36 -7.03 15.52
CA ALA A 191 4.81 -6.98 15.62
C ALA A 191 5.31 -5.53 15.54
N GLN A 192 4.91 -4.80 14.49
CA GLN A 192 5.30 -3.42 14.29
C GLN A 192 4.86 -2.52 15.47
N ARG A 193 3.66 -2.75 16.01
CA ARG A 193 3.15 -1.96 17.15
C ARG A 193 3.98 -2.09 18.43
N ARG A 194 4.71 -3.19 18.60
CA ARG A 194 5.52 -3.48 19.79
C ARG A 194 6.99 -3.08 19.66
N ASP A 195 7.37 -2.64 18.47
CA ASP A 195 8.75 -2.37 18.11
C ASP A 195 8.90 -0.86 17.85
N ASP A 196 9.69 -0.20 18.69
CA ASP A 196 9.86 1.26 18.69
C ASP A 196 10.50 1.80 17.40
N ARG A 197 11.01 0.92 16.54
CA ARG A 197 11.48 1.30 15.20
C ARG A 197 10.34 1.82 14.31
N TRP A 198 9.09 1.49 14.61
CA TRP A 198 7.94 1.83 13.78
C TRP A 198 7.13 2.97 14.36
N HIS A 199 6.81 3.96 13.54
CA HIS A 199 5.90 5.00 13.97
C HIS A 199 4.46 4.48 14.04
N THR A 200 3.73 4.92 15.08
CA THR A 200 2.31 4.60 15.27
C THR A 200 1.46 4.91 14.04
N ALA A 201 1.79 5.99 13.31
CA ALA A 201 1.12 6.34 12.06
C ALA A 201 1.26 5.25 10.98
N THR A 202 2.44 4.64 10.86
CA THR A 202 2.70 3.55 9.89
C THR A 202 1.83 2.34 10.19
N VAL A 203 1.77 1.92 11.46
CA VAL A 203 0.88 0.82 11.91
C VAL A 203 -0.59 1.15 11.65
N ARG A 204 -1.02 2.40 11.91
CA ARG A 204 -2.40 2.83 11.64
C ARG A 204 -2.76 2.75 10.16
N TYR A 205 -1.86 3.10 9.24
CA TYR A 205 -2.10 2.92 7.81
C TYR A 205 -2.25 1.44 7.43
N GLY A 206 -1.43 0.56 7.99
CA GLY A 206 -1.57 -0.88 7.75
C GLY A 206 -2.88 -1.45 8.30
N ILE A 207 -3.29 -1.05 9.52
CA ILE A 207 -4.60 -1.42 10.08
C ILE A 207 -5.73 -0.86 9.21
N ALA A 208 -5.63 0.40 8.78
CA ALA A 208 -6.64 1.01 7.91
C ALA A 208 -6.74 0.26 6.57
N GLY A 209 -5.61 -0.10 5.94
CA GLY A 209 -5.61 -0.91 4.72
C GLY A 209 -6.23 -2.30 4.91
N LEU A 210 -5.98 -2.92 6.06
CA LEU A 210 -6.57 -4.21 6.42
C LEU A 210 -8.09 -4.13 6.63
N VAL A 211 -8.56 -3.08 7.31
CA VAL A 211 -9.98 -2.93 7.70
C VAL A 211 -10.82 -2.29 6.59
N ALA A 212 -10.22 -1.48 5.72
CA ALA A 212 -10.92 -0.71 4.69
C ALA A 212 -11.84 -1.57 3.81
N PRO A 213 -11.42 -2.73 3.27
CA PRO A 213 -12.31 -3.57 2.47
C PRO A 213 -13.58 -3.99 3.22
N PHE A 214 -13.45 -4.36 4.50
CA PHE A 214 -14.58 -4.83 5.30
C PHE A 214 -15.57 -3.74 5.69
N VAL A 215 -15.12 -2.48 5.74
CA VAL A 215 -15.97 -1.32 6.08
C VAL A 215 -16.52 -0.66 4.82
N LEU A 216 -15.68 -0.45 3.81
CA LEU A 216 -16.04 0.30 2.62
C LEU A 216 -16.90 -0.51 1.65
N VAL A 217 -16.77 -1.84 1.57
CA VAL A 217 -17.67 -2.67 0.73
C VAL A 217 -19.13 -2.56 1.18
N PRO A 218 -19.50 -2.80 2.45
CA PRO A 218 -20.90 -2.68 2.86
C PRO A 218 -21.41 -1.25 2.80
N VAL A 219 -20.58 -0.26 3.16
CA VAL A 219 -20.95 1.17 3.06
C VAL A 219 -21.17 1.59 1.60
N GLY A 220 -20.28 1.17 0.71
CA GLY A 220 -20.38 1.39 -0.73
C GLY A 220 -21.67 0.79 -1.30
N ARG A 221 -21.99 -0.46 -0.95
CA ARG A 221 -23.25 -1.10 -1.36
C ARG A 221 -24.48 -0.35 -0.85
N LEU A 222 -24.47 0.10 0.40
CA LEU A 222 -25.62 0.76 1.02
C LEU A 222 -25.85 2.19 0.50
N VAL A 223 -24.78 2.94 0.24
CA VAL A 223 -24.84 4.37 -0.08
C VAL A 223 -24.68 4.63 -1.58
N MET A 224 -23.94 3.79 -2.30
CA MET A 224 -23.43 4.08 -3.65
C MET A 224 -23.80 3.03 -4.72
N GLY A 225 -24.37 1.87 -4.35
CA GLY A 225 -24.76 0.81 -5.29
C GLY A 225 -23.64 -0.21 -5.61
N GLU A 226 -23.59 -0.74 -6.83
CA GLU A 226 -22.73 -1.87 -7.23
C GLU A 226 -21.26 -1.53 -7.57
N LEU A 227 -20.66 -0.50 -6.98
CA LEU A 227 -19.27 -0.15 -7.28
C LEU A 227 -18.28 -0.78 -6.28
N TYR A 228 -17.92 -2.04 -6.55
CA TYR A 228 -16.88 -2.79 -5.85
C TYR A 228 -15.45 -2.23 -6.11
N ALA A 229 -15.25 -1.58 -7.26
CA ALA A 229 -13.95 -1.09 -7.71
C ALA A 229 -13.36 0.03 -6.82
N ASP A 230 -14.20 0.94 -6.31
CA ASP A 230 -13.75 2.08 -5.49
C ASP A 230 -13.06 1.63 -4.18
N VAL A 231 -13.49 0.50 -3.62
CA VAL A 231 -13.00 0.04 -2.31
C VAL A 231 -11.59 -0.53 -2.40
N SER A 232 -11.33 -1.34 -3.42
CA SER A 232 -10.02 -1.96 -3.67
C SER A 232 -8.95 -0.90 -3.93
N VAL A 233 -9.31 0.19 -4.60
CA VAL A 233 -8.46 1.35 -4.88
C VAL A 233 -8.00 2.03 -3.58
N VAL A 234 -8.92 2.29 -2.65
CA VAL A 234 -8.59 2.90 -1.34
C VAL A 234 -7.70 1.96 -0.51
N ALA A 235 -8.06 0.67 -0.44
CA ALA A 235 -7.29 -0.32 0.30
C ALA A 235 -5.87 -0.46 -0.27
N GLY A 236 -5.74 -0.52 -1.59
CA GLY A 236 -4.46 -0.55 -2.30
C GLY A 236 -3.58 0.67 -1.98
N ALA A 237 -4.16 1.87 -2.03
CA ALA A 237 -3.46 3.10 -1.65
C ALA A 237 -2.96 3.07 -0.19
N LEU A 238 -3.78 2.59 0.75
CA LEU A 238 -3.41 2.46 2.17
C LEU A 238 -2.30 1.42 2.39
N VAL A 239 -2.36 0.29 1.69
CA VAL A 239 -1.31 -0.74 1.71
C VAL A 239 -0.01 -0.20 1.13
N MET A 240 -0.06 0.53 0.00
CA MET A 240 1.12 1.18 -0.58
C MET A 240 1.76 2.15 0.42
N ILE A 241 0.95 2.99 1.08
CA ILE A 241 1.42 3.91 2.13
C ILE A 241 2.08 3.13 3.26
N TRP A 242 1.45 2.07 3.74
CA TRP A 242 1.97 1.24 4.81
C TRP A 242 3.33 0.65 4.44
N LEU A 243 3.47 0.05 3.25
CA LEU A 243 4.73 -0.52 2.76
C LEU A 243 5.83 0.54 2.65
N ALA A 244 5.55 1.66 1.97
CA ALA A 244 6.54 2.73 1.78
C ALA A 244 6.95 3.37 3.10
N ARG A 245 6.00 3.57 4.02
CA ARG A 245 6.30 4.10 5.36
C ARG A 245 7.05 3.11 6.23
N SER A 246 6.79 1.82 6.11
CA SER A 246 7.65 0.79 6.72
C SER A 246 9.06 0.80 6.09
N ALA A 247 9.23 1.18 4.83
CA ALA A 247 10.58 1.39 4.32
C ALA A 247 11.23 2.67 4.89
N HIS A 248 10.44 3.74 5.05
CA HIS A 248 10.89 5.02 5.61
C HIS A 248 11.32 4.94 7.06
N ASP A 249 10.51 4.28 7.90
CA ASP A 249 10.76 4.16 9.33
C ASP A 249 12.04 3.34 9.59
N LEU A 250 12.33 2.29 8.80
CA LEU A 250 13.63 1.59 8.88
C LEU A 250 14.81 2.51 8.57
N ALA A 251 14.62 3.49 7.69
CA ALA A 251 15.64 4.45 7.28
C ALA A 251 15.69 5.72 8.14
N ALA A 252 14.75 5.88 9.07
CA ALA A 252 14.66 7.08 9.90
C ALA A 252 15.81 7.13 10.91
N PRO A 253 16.36 8.31 11.22
CA PRO A 253 17.32 8.47 12.31
C PRO A 253 16.72 7.94 13.62
N ARG A 254 17.50 7.17 14.38
CA ARG A 254 17.06 6.75 15.71
C ARG A 254 17.15 7.96 16.63
N THR A 255 16.06 8.25 17.33
CA THR A 255 16.13 9.15 18.48
C THR A 255 16.85 8.35 19.56
N GLU A 256 18.12 8.64 19.83
CA GLU A 256 18.75 8.11 21.04
C GLU A 256 17.89 8.55 22.24
N PRO A 257 17.65 7.67 23.23
CA PRO A 257 17.09 8.11 24.50
C PRO A 257 17.97 9.24 24.98
N SER A 258 17.39 10.43 25.17
CA SER A 258 18.09 11.53 25.81
C SER A 258 18.70 11.00 27.09
N SER A 259 20.04 10.98 27.19
CA SER A 259 20.75 10.58 28.40
C SER A 259 20.05 11.21 29.59
N PRO A 260 19.82 10.47 30.70
CA PRO A 260 19.24 11.04 31.89
C PRO A 260 20.03 12.29 32.23
N VAL A 261 19.35 13.44 32.29
CA VAL A 261 19.94 14.66 32.83
C VAL A 261 20.46 14.27 34.21
N ALA A 262 21.78 14.31 34.40
CA ALA A 262 22.38 14.01 35.68
C ALA A 262 21.72 14.94 36.70
N GLU A 263 21.00 14.36 37.68
CA GLU A 263 20.46 15.13 38.78
C GLU A 263 21.61 15.88 39.44
N PRO A 264 21.50 17.21 39.62
CA PRO A 264 22.53 17.96 40.31
C PRO A 264 22.64 17.40 41.73
N VAL A 265 23.83 16.87 42.05
CA VAL A 265 24.19 16.45 43.40
C VAL A 265 24.07 17.68 44.29
N ALA A 266 23.04 17.71 45.14
CA ALA A 266 22.91 18.72 46.17
C ALA A 266 24.03 18.49 47.19
N THR A 267 24.99 19.42 47.23
CA THR A 267 26.00 19.55 48.27
C THR A 267 25.46 20.32 49.46
#